data_AF-A0A943SQX1-F1
#
_entry.id   AF-A0A943SQX1-F1
#
_cell.length_a   1.000
_cell.length_b   1.000
_cell.length_c   1.000
_cell.angle_alpha   90.00
_cell.angle_beta   90.00
_cell.angle_gamma   90.00
#
_symmetry.space_group_name_H-M   'P 1'
#
loop_
_entity.id
_entity.type
_entity.pdbx_description
1 polymer ?
#
loop_
_entity_poly.entity_id
_entity_poly.type
_entity_poly.pdbx_seq_one_letter_code
_entity_poly.pdbx_strand_id
1 'polypeptide(L)'
;MKKYFKILLVLGALMLLLTGCGNKSLYSMKTDLSNEKGLEKLIGSIDWRPYKLEDYKVRNKNLEIKVSGEPDISKDESFKTGFINGVILLILTDAEEVRYSGEDLYFSFIDKDLANEVLKIKYGEEVDDYKKSQEDFDNLIERLKNEKFEAGAAKFEMME
;
A
#
# COMPACT_ATOMS: atom_id res chain seq x y z
N MET A 1 -18.09 8.42 47.78
CA MET A 1 -18.18 7.28 46.84
C MET A 1 -18.75 7.59 45.44
N LYS A 2 -19.31 8.78 45.15
CA LYS A 2 -19.91 9.06 43.82
C LYS A 2 -18.95 9.57 42.73
N LYS A 3 -17.80 10.17 43.08
CA LYS A 3 -16.84 10.73 42.11
C LYS A 3 -15.95 9.67 41.43
N TYR A 4 -15.53 8.64 42.18
CA TYR A 4 -14.68 7.56 41.63
C TYR A 4 -15.45 6.60 40.71
N PHE A 5 -16.76 6.43 40.93
CA PHE A 5 -17.61 5.55 40.11
C PHE A 5 -17.79 6.08 38.68
N LYS A 6 -17.78 7.41 38.49
CA LYS A 6 -17.85 8.03 37.15
C LYS A 6 -16.58 7.85 36.34
N ILE A 7 -15.41 7.86 36.97
CA ILE A 7 -14.12 7.69 36.28
C ILE A 7 -13.94 6.24 35.81
N LEU A 8 -14.36 5.27 36.63
CA LEU A 8 -14.30 3.84 36.27
C LEU A 8 -15.25 3.49 35.10
N LEU A 9 -16.42 4.11 35.04
CA LEU A 9 -17.38 3.92 33.94
C LEU A 9 -16.88 4.52 32.61
N VAL A 10 -16.17 5.65 32.67
CA VAL A 10 -15.55 6.25 31.49
C VAL A 10 -14.37 5.40 31.00
N LEU A 11 -13.56 4.82 31.90
CA LEU A 11 -12.48 3.90 31.52
C LEU A 11 -13.01 2.59 30.93
N GLY A 12 -14.10 2.03 31.49
CA GLY A 12 -14.76 0.85 30.94
C GLY A 12 -15.38 1.09 29.56
N ALA A 13 -15.97 2.27 29.33
CA ALA A 13 -16.51 2.65 28.02
C ALA A 13 -15.41 2.95 26.98
N LEU A 14 -14.24 3.48 27.40
CA LEU A 14 -13.10 3.69 26.52
C LEU A 14 -12.47 2.38 26.05
N MET A 15 -12.40 1.37 26.93
CA MET A 15 -11.93 0.02 26.58
C MET A 15 -12.90 -0.71 25.65
N LEU A 16 -14.21 -0.46 25.77
CA LEU A 16 -15.22 -1.08 24.89
C LEU A 16 -15.27 -0.47 23.48
N LEU A 17 -14.77 0.76 23.29
CA LEU A 17 -14.63 1.36 21.95
C LEU A 17 -13.38 0.87 21.21
N LEU A 18 -12.38 0.35 21.91
CA LEU A 18 -11.19 -0.26 21.29
C LEU A 18 -11.40 -1.73 20.90
N THR A 19 -12.43 -2.39 21.41
CA THR A 19 -12.75 -3.80 21.07
C THR A 19 -13.86 -3.93 20.02
N GLY A 20 -14.23 -2.83 19.36
CA GLY A 20 -15.38 -2.74 18.46
C GLY A 20 -15.07 -2.69 16.96
N CYS A 21 -13.79 -2.76 16.54
CA CYS A 21 -13.43 -3.01 15.14
C CYS A 21 -13.48 -4.53 14.93
N GLY A 22 -14.67 -5.07 14.64
CA GLY A 22 -14.75 -6.41 14.06
C GLY A 22 -13.87 -6.42 12.83
N ASN A 23 -12.85 -7.30 12.83
CA ASN A 23 -11.79 -7.33 11.84
C ASN A 23 -12.43 -7.42 10.44
N LYS A 24 -12.57 -6.28 9.75
CA LYS A 24 -13.26 -6.24 8.47
C LYS A 24 -12.39 -7.01 7.49
N SER A 25 -13.00 -7.96 6.80
CA SER A 25 -12.29 -8.74 5.80
C SER A 25 -11.88 -7.83 4.66
N LEU A 26 -10.61 -7.94 4.23
CA LEU A 26 -10.09 -7.28 3.04
C LEU A 26 -10.75 -7.81 1.74
N TYR A 27 -11.52 -8.90 1.82
CA TYR A 27 -12.12 -9.58 0.67
C TYR A 27 -12.97 -8.67 -0.22
N SER A 28 -13.64 -7.65 0.35
CA SER A 28 -14.44 -6.70 -0.44
C SER A 28 -13.61 -5.77 -1.32
N MET A 29 -12.32 -5.60 -1.01
CA MET A 29 -11.38 -4.77 -1.77
C MET A 29 -10.52 -5.61 -2.74
N LYS A 30 -10.38 -6.91 -2.46
CA LYS A 30 -9.63 -7.83 -3.31
C LYS A 30 -10.24 -7.94 -4.69
N THR A 31 -9.38 -7.86 -5.69
CA THR A 31 -9.76 -7.84 -7.10
C THR A 31 -8.84 -8.76 -7.88
N ASP A 32 -9.41 -9.80 -8.46
CA ASP A 32 -8.72 -10.68 -9.40
C ASP A 32 -8.37 -9.91 -10.70
N LEU A 33 -7.19 -10.17 -11.26
CA LEU A 33 -6.72 -9.53 -12.49
C LEU A 33 -7.64 -9.79 -13.71
N SER A 34 -8.43 -10.86 -13.70
CA SER A 34 -9.44 -11.15 -14.72
C SER A 34 -10.74 -10.34 -14.56
N ASN A 35 -10.96 -9.69 -13.41
CA ASN A 35 -12.12 -8.85 -13.15
C ASN A 35 -11.84 -7.40 -13.59
N GLU A 36 -11.94 -7.14 -14.90
CA GLU A 36 -11.66 -5.83 -15.50
C GLU A 36 -12.37 -4.67 -14.80
N LYS A 37 -13.67 -4.79 -14.52
CA LYS A 37 -14.45 -3.72 -13.86
C LYS A 37 -14.05 -3.50 -12.40
N GLY A 38 -13.67 -4.58 -11.70
CA GLY A 38 -13.13 -4.46 -10.36
C GLY A 38 -11.77 -3.77 -10.38
N LEU A 39 -10.93 -4.14 -11.35
CA LEU A 39 -9.58 -3.64 -11.48
C LEU A 39 -9.56 -2.17 -11.86
N GLU A 40 -10.43 -1.76 -12.79
CA GLU A 40 -10.64 -0.35 -13.13
C GLU A 40 -11.03 0.48 -11.91
N LYS A 41 -11.96 -0.01 -11.08
CA LYS A 41 -12.38 0.68 -9.86
C LYS A 41 -11.26 0.76 -8.82
N LEU A 42 -10.52 -0.33 -8.62
CA LEU A 42 -9.41 -0.38 -7.69
C LEU A 42 -8.32 0.61 -8.12
N ILE A 43 -7.86 0.51 -9.36
CA ILE A 43 -6.81 1.36 -9.94
C ILE A 43 -7.25 2.83 -9.93
N GLY A 44 -8.50 3.12 -10.28
CA GLY A 44 -9.07 4.47 -10.24
C GLY A 44 -9.24 5.05 -8.83
N SER A 45 -9.19 4.21 -7.78
CA SER A 45 -9.29 4.66 -6.38
C SER A 45 -7.93 4.97 -5.73
N ILE A 46 -6.83 4.57 -6.35
CA ILE A 46 -5.47 4.83 -5.86
C ILE A 46 -5.14 6.32 -6.03
N ASP A 47 -4.49 6.90 -5.01
CA ASP A 47 -3.92 8.24 -5.13
C ASP A 47 -2.59 8.14 -5.90
N TRP A 48 -2.63 8.52 -7.17
CA TRP A 48 -1.48 8.41 -8.06
C TRP A 48 -0.45 9.53 -7.89
N ARG A 49 -0.79 10.60 -7.16
CA ARG A 49 0.07 11.79 -7.04
C ARG A 49 1.47 11.44 -6.48
N PRO A 50 2.54 12.08 -6.99
CA PRO A 50 2.53 13.19 -7.96
C PRO A 50 2.39 12.75 -9.44
N TYR A 51 2.14 11.47 -9.69
CA TYR A 51 1.84 10.97 -11.02
C TYR A 51 0.37 11.13 -11.41
N LYS A 52 0.14 11.12 -12.72
CA LYS A 52 -1.17 10.90 -13.33
C LYS A 52 -1.21 9.51 -13.95
N LEU A 53 -2.24 8.74 -13.61
CA LEU A 53 -2.53 7.47 -14.28
C LEU A 53 -2.96 7.74 -15.73
N GLU A 54 -2.32 7.06 -16.68
CA GLU A 54 -2.65 7.14 -18.11
C GLU A 54 -3.35 5.89 -18.63
N ASP A 55 -2.86 4.70 -18.25
CA ASP A 55 -3.39 3.41 -18.72
C ASP A 55 -2.98 2.29 -17.75
N TYR A 56 -3.66 1.14 -17.84
CA TYR A 56 -3.21 -0.08 -17.17
C TYR A 56 -3.50 -1.31 -18.03
N LYS A 57 -2.66 -2.35 -17.92
CA LYS A 57 -2.80 -3.61 -18.65
C LYS A 57 -2.40 -4.79 -17.80
N VAL A 58 -3.05 -5.92 -18.03
CA VAL A 58 -2.68 -7.20 -17.44
C VAL A 58 -1.92 -8.03 -18.47
N ARG A 59 -0.73 -8.52 -18.12
CA ARG A 59 0.07 -9.41 -18.96
C ARG A 59 0.76 -10.48 -18.11
N ASN A 60 0.48 -11.76 -18.38
CA ASN A 60 1.13 -12.88 -17.70
C ASN A 60 1.11 -12.76 -16.16
N LYS A 61 -0.03 -12.34 -15.58
CA LYS A 61 -0.22 -12.01 -14.14
C LYS A 61 0.56 -10.80 -13.62
N ASN A 62 1.17 -10.02 -14.48
CA ASN A 62 1.76 -8.73 -14.12
C ASN A 62 0.77 -7.62 -14.43
N LEU A 63 0.79 -6.59 -13.59
CA LEU A 63 0.02 -5.38 -13.79
C LEU A 63 0.96 -4.29 -14.32
N GLU A 64 0.82 -3.96 -15.60
CA GLU A 64 1.54 -2.87 -16.24
C GLU A 64 0.74 -1.57 -16.02
N ILE A 65 1.33 -0.64 -15.30
CA ILE A 65 0.78 0.69 -15.06
C ILE A 65 1.54 1.70 -15.92
N LYS A 66 0.79 2.48 -16.70
CA LYS A 66 1.33 3.63 -17.40
C LYS A 66 0.99 4.89 -16.63
N VAL A 67 2.00 5.68 -16.31
CA VAL A 67 1.86 6.97 -15.65
C VAL A 67 2.58 8.08 -16.41
N SER A 68 2.18 9.31 -16.15
CA SER A 68 2.91 10.52 -16.53
C SER A 68 3.24 11.32 -15.27
N GLY A 69 4.47 11.82 -15.16
CA GLY A 69 4.91 12.64 -14.03
C GLY A 69 4.62 14.12 -14.24
N GLU A 70 4.47 14.84 -13.13
CA GLU A 70 4.73 16.29 -13.15
C GLU A 70 6.24 16.54 -13.29
N PRO A 71 6.68 17.61 -13.96
CA PRO A 71 8.09 17.99 -13.97
C PRO A 71 8.58 18.24 -12.53
N ASP A 72 9.85 17.92 -12.26
CA ASP A 72 10.56 18.18 -11.00
C ASP A 72 10.20 17.31 -9.77
N ILE A 73 9.57 16.14 -9.96
CA ILE A 73 9.37 15.18 -8.85
C ILE A 73 10.73 14.70 -8.32
N SER A 74 10.92 14.77 -7.00
CA SER A 74 12.14 14.27 -6.36
C SER A 74 12.25 12.74 -6.49
N LYS A 75 13.48 12.21 -6.58
CA LYS A 75 13.74 10.76 -6.60
C LYS A 75 13.06 10.05 -5.43
N ASP A 76 13.18 10.60 -4.22
CA ASP A 76 12.59 10.03 -3.00
C ASP A 76 11.06 9.94 -3.05
N GLU A 77 10.40 11.00 -3.50
CA GLU A 77 8.95 11.04 -3.64
C GLU A 77 8.45 10.09 -4.73
N SER A 78 9.16 10.07 -5.87
CA SER A 78 8.94 9.11 -6.95
C SER A 78 8.95 7.68 -6.43
N PHE A 79 10.07 7.27 -5.79
CA PHE A 79 10.20 5.92 -5.23
C PHE A 79 9.15 5.60 -4.19
N LYS A 80 8.86 6.53 -3.28
CA LYS A 80 7.87 6.35 -2.22
C LYS A 80 6.48 6.08 -2.79
N THR A 81 6.01 6.93 -3.71
CA THR A 81 4.70 6.76 -4.34
C THR A 81 4.64 5.46 -5.13
N GLY A 82 5.69 5.16 -5.91
CA GLY A 82 5.79 3.91 -6.67
C GLY A 82 5.71 2.67 -5.79
N PHE A 83 6.50 2.64 -4.72
CA PHE A 83 6.53 1.52 -3.78
C PHE A 83 5.18 1.32 -3.07
N ILE A 84 4.58 2.40 -2.54
CA ILE A 84 3.28 2.31 -1.84
C ILE A 84 2.21 1.78 -2.78
N ASN A 85 2.10 2.33 -3.99
CA ASN A 85 1.09 1.90 -4.95
C ASN A 85 1.33 0.46 -5.42
N GLY A 86 2.59 0.06 -5.59
CA GLY A 86 2.97 -1.31 -5.91
C GLY A 86 2.54 -2.29 -4.83
N VAL A 87 2.84 -1.98 -3.56
CA VAL A 87 2.41 -2.78 -2.41
C VAL A 87 0.89 -2.88 -2.30
N ILE A 88 0.16 -1.77 -2.48
CA ILE A 88 -1.31 -1.79 -2.49
C ILE A 88 -1.83 -2.79 -3.53
N LEU A 89 -1.31 -2.72 -4.75
CA LEU A 89 -1.73 -3.57 -5.86
C LEU A 89 -1.36 -5.05 -5.61
N LEU A 90 -0.17 -5.33 -5.09
CA LEU A 90 0.26 -6.70 -4.75
C LEU A 90 -0.56 -7.33 -3.60
N ILE A 91 -1.08 -6.52 -2.67
CA ILE A 91 -1.96 -6.97 -1.59
C ILE A 91 -3.38 -7.21 -2.10
N LEU A 92 -3.92 -6.25 -2.85
CA LEU A 92 -5.32 -6.23 -3.26
C LEU A 92 -5.61 -7.00 -4.55
N THR A 93 -4.59 -7.47 -5.26
CA THR A 93 -4.74 -8.30 -6.46
C THR A 93 -3.96 -9.61 -6.35
N ASP A 94 -4.13 -10.48 -7.35
CA ASP A 94 -3.32 -11.69 -7.55
C ASP A 94 -2.11 -11.44 -8.47
N ALA A 95 -1.70 -10.18 -8.66
CA ALA A 95 -0.50 -9.85 -9.41
C ALA A 95 0.77 -10.38 -8.73
N GLU A 96 1.71 -10.86 -9.55
CA GLU A 96 3.04 -11.27 -9.09
C GLU A 96 4.02 -10.08 -9.10
N GLU A 97 3.79 -9.13 -10.01
CA GLU A 97 4.63 -7.95 -10.21
C GLU A 97 3.81 -6.77 -10.75
N VAL A 98 4.15 -5.57 -10.31
CA VAL A 98 3.63 -4.31 -10.85
C VAL A 98 4.74 -3.60 -11.59
N ARG A 99 4.56 -3.36 -12.89
CA ARG A 99 5.51 -2.65 -13.74
C ARG A 99 5.03 -1.24 -14.01
N TYR A 100 5.95 -0.29 -13.98
CA TYR A 100 5.66 1.11 -14.25
C TYR A 100 6.33 1.55 -15.55
N SER A 101 5.59 2.30 -16.35
CA SER A 101 6.09 2.91 -17.58
C SER A 101 5.64 4.37 -17.64
N GLY A 102 6.53 5.25 -18.08
CA GLY A 102 6.32 6.68 -18.06
C GLY A 102 7.63 7.43 -18.26
N GLU A 103 7.51 8.73 -18.55
CA GLU A 103 8.65 9.66 -18.53
C GLU A 103 8.99 10.00 -17.07
N ASP A 104 10.27 10.26 -16.81
CA ASP A 104 10.77 10.71 -15.50
C ASP A 104 10.45 9.80 -14.30
N LEU A 105 10.40 8.48 -14.55
CA LEU A 105 10.31 7.47 -13.50
C LEU A 105 11.70 7.13 -12.96
N TYR A 106 11.84 7.21 -11.63
CA TYR A 106 13.03 6.72 -10.94
C TYR A 106 12.93 5.24 -10.55
N PHE A 107 11.78 4.60 -10.79
CA PHE A 107 11.51 3.19 -10.49
C PHE A 107 10.79 2.54 -11.68
N SER A 108 11.02 1.24 -11.90
CA SER A 108 10.51 0.52 -13.07
C SER A 108 9.57 -0.62 -12.72
N PHE A 109 9.71 -1.24 -11.55
CA PHE A 109 8.82 -2.32 -11.11
C PHE A 109 8.86 -2.50 -9.59
N ILE A 110 7.81 -3.11 -9.05
CA ILE A 110 7.72 -3.65 -7.70
C ILE A 110 7.20 -5.07 -7.81
N ASP A 111 8.06 -6.05 -7.54
CA ASP A 111 7.65 -7.44 -7.39
C ASP A 111 7.40 -7.79 -5.92
N LYS A 112 6.82 -8.97 -5.70
CA LYS A 112 6.51 -9.45 -4.35
C LYS A 112 7.75 -9.68 -3.49
N ASP A 113 8.87 -10.09 -4.07
CA ASP A 113 10.09 -10.40 -3.32
C ASP A 113 10.75 -9.13 -2.77
N LEU A 114 10.84 -8.09 -3.61
CA LEU A 114 11.27 -6.75 -3.21
C LEU A 114 10.36 -6.18 -2.13
N ALA A 115 9.04 -6.23 -2.34
CA ALA A 115 8.08 -5.74 -1.35
C ALA A 115 8.24 -6.49 -0.01
N ASN A 116 8.37 -7.82 -0.05
CA ASN A 116 8.59 -8.65 1.12
C ASN A 116 9.91 -8.32 1.83
N GLU A 117 11.02 -8.11 1.11
CA GLU A 117 12.29 -7.74 1.74
C GLU A 117 12.14 -6.46 2.55
N VAL A 118 11.53 -5.44 1.95
CA VAL A 118 11.36 -4.14 2.59
C VAL A 118 10.42 -4.23 3.79
N LEU A 119 9.26 -4.87 3.64
CA LEU A 119 8.28 -5.02 4.71
C LEU A 119 8.84 -5.85 5.87
N LYS A 120 9.63 -6.89 5.60
CA LYS A 120 10.33 -7.65 6.64
C LYS A 120 11.33 -6.82 7.40
N ILE A 121 12.19 -6.07 6.69
CA ILE A 121 13.23 -5.25 7.32
C ILE A 121 12.61 -4.19 8.21
N LYS A 122 11.53 -3.54 7.75
CA LYS A 122 10.91 -2.42 8.47
C LYS A 122 9.92 -2.87 9.54
N TYR A 123 9.12 -3.89 9.25
CA TYR A 123 7.92 -4.21 10.02
C TYR A 123 7.86 -5.68 10.47
N GLY A 124 8.73 -6.55 9.96
CA GLY A 124 8.78 -7.97 10.32
C GLY A 124 7.70 -8.84 9.66
N GLU A 125 7.01 -8.32 8.64
CA GLU A 125 5.85 -8.96 7.99
C GLU A 125 6.03 -8.99 6.46
N GLU A 126 5.23 -9.81 5.80
CA GLU A 126 5.21 -9.96 4.34
C GLU A 126 3.92 -9.41 3.72
N VAL A 127 3.92 -9.19 2.40
CA VAL A 127 2.74 -8.81 1.61
C VAL A 127 1.52 -9.68 1.94
N ASP A 128 1.71 -11.00 2.09
CA ASP A 128 0.60 -11.92 2.36
C ASP A 128 0.06 -11.83 3.80
N ASP A 129 0.81 -11.29 4.75
CA ASP A 129 0.32 -11.05 6.11
C ASP A 129 -0.74 -9.95 6.12
N TYR A 130 -0.55 -8.92 5.31
CA TYR A 130 -1.50 -7.80 5.15
C TYR A 130 -2.74 -8.15 4.33
N LYS A 131 -2.80 -9.35 3.72
CA LYS A 131 -4.00 -9.82 2.99
C LYS A 131 -5.12 -10.32 3.90
N LYS A 132 -4.85 -10.43 5.22
CA LYS A 132 -5.73 -11.11 6.19
C LYS A 132 -6.82 -10.20 6.74
N SER A 133 -6.54 -8.91 6.93
CA SER A 133 -7.49 -7.97 7.50
C SER A 133 -7.38 -6.58 6.86
N GLN A 134 -8.49 -5.84 6.88
CA GLN A 134 -8.50 -4.44 6.46
C GLN A 134 -7.72 -3.56 7.44
N GLU A 135 -7.76 -3.86 8.74
CA GLU A 135 -7.05 -3.07 9.76
C GLU A 135 -5.54 -3.13 9.56
N ASP A 136 -4.98 -4.31 9.34
CA ASP A 136 -3.54 -4.47 9.10
C ASP A 136 -3.10 -3.77 7.81
N PHE A 137 -3.93 -3.85 6.76
CA PHE A 137 -3.72 -3.14 5.50
C PHE A 137 -3.73 -1.61 5.69
N ASP A 138 -4.78 -1.07 6.31
CA ASP A 138 -4.93 0.37 6.51
C ASP A 138 -3.77 0.92 7.38
N ASN A 139 -3.39 0.18 8.42
CA ASN A 139 -2.24 0.50 9.28
C ASN A 139 -0.92 0.49 8.49
N LEU A 140 -0.71 -0.49 7.61
CA LEU A 140 0.48 -0.54 6.75
C LEU A 140 0.56 0.71 5.87
N ILE A 141 -0.53 1.06 5.18
CA ILE A 141 -0.55 2.20 4.26
C ILE A 141 -0.30 3.50 5.01
N GLU A 142 -0.86 3.67 6.21
CA GLU A 142 -0.58 4.84 7.05
C GLU A 142 0.89 4.92 7.46
N ARG A 143 1.49 3.79 7.88
CA ARG A 143 2.91 3.74 8.24
C ARG A 143 3.82 4.07 7.06
N LEU A 144 3.59 3.46 5.90
CA LEU A 144 4.37 3.73 4.69
C LEU A 144 4.25 5.20 4.25
N LYS A 145 3.06 5.80 4.35
CA LYS A 145 2.87 7.24 4.05
C LYS A 145 3.65 8.15 4.98
N ASN A 146 3.83 7.77 6.24
CA ASN A 146 4.59 8.55 7.23
C ASN A 146 6.10 8.23 7.23
N GLU A 147 6.51 7.17 6.53
CA GLU A 147 7.91 6.76 6.43
C GLU A 147 8.72 7.74 5.58
N LYS A 148 9.98 7.99 5.98
CA LYS A 148 10.96 8.66 5.13
C LYS A 148 11.62 7.63 4.23
N PHE A 149 11.48 7.82 2.92
CA PHE A 149 12.21 7.05 1.91
C PHE A 149 13.43 7.89 1.53
N GLU A 150 14.55 7.67 2.22
CA GLU A 150 15.81 8.32 1.85
C GLU A 150 16.49 7.43 0.80
N ALA A 151 16.54 7.87 -0.47
CA ALA A 151 17.21 7.11 -1.53
C ALA A 151 18.73 6.94 -1.33
N GLY A 152 19.30 7.48 -0.25
CA GLY A 152 20.74 7.40 0.08
C GLY A 152 21.09 6.66 1.38
N ALA A 153 20.13 6.32 2.24
CA ALA A 153 20.41 5.62 3.51
C ALA A 153 19.83 4.21 3.50
N ALA A 154 20.61 3.31 2.92
CA ALA A 154 20.49 1.86 2.95
C ALA A 154 19.33 1.24 2.12
N LYS A 155 19.75 0.52 1.07
CA LYS A 155 19.11 -0.72 0.58
C LYS A 155 17.99 -0.64 -0.47
N PHE A 156 17.95 0.39 -1.31
CA PHE A 156 17.23 0.33 -2.59
C PHE A 156 18.13 0.44 -3.84
N GLU A 157 19.44 0.56 -3.65
CA GLU A 157 20.46 0.43 -4.71
C GLU A 157 20.67 -1.02 -5.23
N MET A 158 19.74 -1.94 -5.01
CA MET A 158 19.80 -3.29 -5.61
C MET A 158 19.06 -3.37 -6.95
N MET A 159 19.05 -2.28 -7.72
CA MET A 159 18.57 -2.25 -9.10
C MET A 159 19.53 -1.45 -9.98
N GLU A 160 20.82 -1.84 -9.97
CA GLU A 160 21.68 -1.66 -11.16
C GLU A 160 21.47 -2.82 -12.13
#